data_AF-A0A8J4WZX3-F1
#
_entry.id   AF-A0A8J4WZX3-F1
#
_cell.length_a   1.000
_cell.length_b   1.000
_cell.length_c   1.000
_cell.angle_alpha   90.00
_cell.angle_beta   90.00
_cell.angle_gamma   90.00
#
_symmetry.space_group_name_H-M   'P 1'
#
loop_
_entity.id
_entity.type
_entity.pdbx_description
1 polymer ?
#
loop_
_entity_poly.entity_id
_entity_poly.type
_entity_poly.pdbx_seq_one_letter_code
_entity_poly.pdbx_strand_id
1 'polypeptide(L)'
;AIMNNKEIFLFTASHSQTRSSPLCPSSGLTHEAHARDVEQVYLRCSEGSLEWLYPTGAIIINLRPNTFPGAGAESRLSACVKPRADSRGASVFVERAGVMRMLLSEEEQTAGRVRCFSLDEGALFVQAAAQSDIGRRVTAFQYELIRGERATAPGETPSPTDPCRPCTDDEILLAVCTSDF
;
A
#
# COMPACT_ATOMS: atom_id res chain seq x y z
N ALA A 1 -12.72 -15.39 -28.12
CA ALA A 1 -12.32 -13.99 -27.89
C ALA A 1 -11.50 -13.95 -26.62
N ILE A 2 -10.20 -13.69 -26.73
CA ILE A 2 -9.30 -13.58 -25.58
C ILE A 2 -9.54 -12.19 -25.01
N MET A 3 -10.23 -12.10 -23.87
CA MET A 3 -10.38 -10.85 -23.12
C MET A 3 -9.00 -10.44 -22.60
N ASN A 4 -8.25 -9.68 -23.38
CA ASN A 4 -6.98 -9.05 -22.99
C ASN A 4 -7.22 -7.72 -22.26
N ASN A 5 -8.22 -7.65 -21.38
CA ASN A 5 -8.46 -6.47 -20.56
C ASN A 5 -7.78 -6.68 -19.21
N LYS A 6 -6.54 -6.20 -19.09
CA LYS A 6 -5.88 -5.97 -17.81
C LYS A 6 -6.57 -4.79 -17.14
N GLU A 7 -7.54 -5.04 -16.27
CA GLU A 7 -8.21 -3.95 -15.54
C GLU A 7 -7.62 -3.84 -14.13
N ILE A 8 -6.83 -2.80 -13.89
CA ILE A 8 -6.34 -2.44 -12.55
C ILE A 8 -7.23 -1.33 -12.02
N PHE A 9 -7.93 -1.61 -10.93
CA PHE A 9 -8.73 -0.66 -10.18
C PHE A 9 -7.99 -0.28 -8.91
N LEU A 10 -7.84 1.03 -8.70
CA LEU A 10 -7.19 1.60 -7.53
C LEU A 10 -8.24 2.36 -6.74
N PHE A 11 -8.48 1.93 -5.50
CA PHE A 11 -9.46 2.53 -4.60
C PHE A 11 -8.74 3.09 -3.38
N THR A 12 -8.61 4.40 -3.27
CA THR A 12 -8.00 5.03 -2.09
C THR A 12 -9.01 5.09 -0.95
N ALA A 13 -8.63 4.68 0.26
CA ALA A 13 -9.48 4.82 1.43
C ALA A 13 -9.41 6.28 1.89
N SER A 14 -10.54 6.99 1.82
CA SER A 14 -10.68 8.26 2.51
C SER A 14 -11.28 7.95 3.88
N HIS A 15 -10.47 8.00 4.95
CA HIS A 15 -11.02 7.98 6.30
C HIS A 15 -11.98 9.16 6.42
N SER A 16 -13.24 8.88 6.75
CA SER A 16 -14.27 9.88 6.96
C SER A 16 -13.97 10.69 8.22
N GLN A 17 -13.42 11.89 8.06
CA GLN A 17 -13.74 12.99 8.95
C GLN A 17 -13.76 14.29 8.15
N THR A 18 -14.88 14.99 8.27
CA THR A 18 -15.32 16.12 7.46
C THR A 18 -14.31 17.28 7.48
N ARG A 19 -13.42 17.38 6.49
CA ARG A 19 -12.88 18.68 6.01
C ARG A 19 -12.18 18.50 4.66
N SER A 20 -12.65 19.28 3.70
CA SER A 20 -12.18 19.42 2.32
C SER A 20 -10.65 19.27 2.16
N SER A 21 -10.22 18.22 1.47
CA SER A 21 -8.88 18.06 0.87
C SER A 21 -8.96 17.04 -0.28
N PRO A 22 -8.13 17.19 -1.32
CA PRO A 22 -8.51 16.88 -2.69
C PRO A 22 -8.74 15.39 -2.91
N LEU A 23 -9.87 15.07 -3.55
CA LEU A 23 -10.17 13.74 -4.10
C LEU A 23 -8.95 13.26 -4.89
N CYS A 24 -8.31 12.18 -4.44
CA CYS A 24 -7.38 11.45 -5.28
C CYS A 24 -8.22 10.75 -6.36
N PRO A 25 -8.01 11.03 -7.66
CA PRO A 25 -8.84 10.46 -8.71
C PRO A 25 -8.67 8.94 -8.77
N SER A 26 -9.79 8.22 -8.85
CA SER A 26 -9.83 6.80 -9.21
C SER A 26 -9.24 6.66 -10.62
N SER A 27 -7.97 6.26 -10.71
CA SER A 27 -7.31 6.04 -12.00
C SER A 27 -7.51 4.59 -12.41
N GLY A 28 -8.31 4.39 -13.46
CA GLY A 28 -8.35 3.13 -14.20
C GLY A 28 -7.24 3.17 -15.23
N LEU A 29 -6.29 2.24 -15.16
CA LEU A 29 -5.24 2.09 -16.17
C LEU A 29 -5.73 1.10 -17.22
N THR A 30 -5.96 1.57 -18.44
CA THR A 30 -6.21 0.72 -19.62
C THR A 30 -5.05 0.91 -20.58
N HIS A 31 -4.24 -0.13 -20.80
CA HIS A 31 -3.15 -0.07 -21.80
C HIS A 31 -2.87 -1.42 -22.49
N GLU A 32 -2.42 -1.32 -23.74
CA GLU A 32 -2.24 -2.41 -24.69
C GLU A 32 -1.06 -3.33 -24.35
N ALA A 33 -1.25 -4.60 -24.72
CA ALA A 33 -0.44 -5.74 -24.29
C ALA A 33 0.94 -5.78 -24.99
N HIS A 34 2.00 -5.51 -24.21
CA HIS A 34 3.32 -6.07 -24.46
C HIS A 34 3.64 -7.09 -23.36
N ALA A 35 3.86 -8.35 -23.77
CA ALA A 35 3.91 -9.54 -22.92
C ALA A 35 5.10 -9.61 -21.94
N ARG A 36 5.93 -8.56 -21.86
CA ARG A 36 7.07 -8.43 -20.94
C ARG A 36 7.15 -7.08 -20.26
N ASP A 37 6.15 -6.22 -20.46
CA ASP A 37 6.18 -4.90 -19.85
C ASP A 37 5.66 -4.98 -18.42
N VAL A 38 6.46 -4.48 -17.47
CA VAL A 38 6.10 -4.40 -16.06
C VAL A 38 5.40 -3.06 -15.86
N GLU A 39 4.11 -3.11 -15.52
CA GLU A 39 3.32 -1.89 -15.39
C GLU A 39 3.66 -1.17 -14.10
N GLN A 40 4.08 0.10 -14.18
CA GLN A 40 4.39 0.90 -13.00
C GLN A 40 3.21 1.77 -12.59
N VAL A 41 2.77 1.60 -11.36
CA VAL A 41 1.66 2.32 -10.74
C VAL A 41 2.20 3.19 -9.61
N TYR A 42 1.82 4.46 -9.58
CA TYR A 42 2.26 5.41 -8.55
C TYR A 42 1.07 5.82 -7.69
N LEU A 43 1.16 5.56 -6.38
CA LEU A 43 0.12 5.88 -5.42
C LEU A 43 0.65 6.90 -4.42
N ARG A 44 -0.01 8.06 -4.33
CA ARG A 44 0.37 9.19 -3.47
C ARG A 44 -0.60 9.35 -2.29
N CYS A 45 -0.86 8.27 -1.58
CA CYS A 45 -1.78 8.25 -0.43
C CYS A 45 -1.13 7.55 0.76
N SER A 46 -1.50 7.94 1.97
CA SER A 46 -1.09 7.24 3.20
C SER A 46 -1.84 5.93 3.39
N GLU A 47 -3.01 5.75 2.79
CA GLU A 47 -3.79 4.52 2.85
C GLU A 47 -4.55 4.33 1.54
N GLY A 48 -4.75 3.09 1.14
CA GLY A 48 -5.59 2.76 0.01
C GLY A 48 -5.77 1.27 -0.20
N SER A 49 -6.38 0.92 -1.32
CA SER A 49 -6.59 -0.44 -1.75
C SER A 49 -6.43 -0.55 -3.25
N LEU A 50 -5.99 -1.73 -3.67
CA LEU A 50 -5.76 -2.09 -5.05
C LEU A 50 -6.57 -3.34 -5.34
N GLU A 51 -7.20 -3.37 -6.50
CA GLU A 51 -7.90 -4.51 -7.04
C GLU A 51 -7.48 -4.72 -8.49
N TRP A 52 -6.84 -5.85 -8.78
CA TRP A 52 -6.38 -6.21 -10.11
C TRP A 52 -7.20 -7.39 -10.63
N LEU A 53 -8.04 -7.12 -11.63
CA LEU A 53 -8.84 -8.15 -12.29
C LEU A 53 -8.02 -8.81 -13.40
N TYR A 54 -8.09 -10.14 -13.46
CA TYR A 54 -7.37 -10.95 -14.46
C TYR A 54 -5.86 -10.63 -14.48
N PRO A 55 -5.17 -10.84 -13.34
CA PRO A 55 -3.76 -10.51 -13.22
C PRO A 55 -2.94 -11.27 -14.27
N THR A 56 -2.17 -10.55 -15.07
CA THR A 56 -1.30 -11.09 -16.11
C THR A 56 0.02 -10.32 -16.18
N GLY A 57 1.15 -11.03 -16.11
CA GLY A 57 2.48 -10.41 -16.04
C GLY A 57 2.83 -9.95 -14.63
N ALA A 58 3.30 -8.71 -14.48
CA ALA A 58 3.61 -8.13 -13.17
C ALA A 58 3.39 -6.62 -13.17
N ILE A 59 3.14 -6.07 -11.98
CA ILE A 59 3.01 -4.63 -11.74
C ILE A 59 3.95 -4.20 -10.61
N ILE A 60 4.57 -3.04 -10.77
CA ILE A 60 5.34 -2.36 -9.71
C ILE A 60 4.49 -1.23 -9.15
N ILE A 61 4.30 -1.18 -7.84
CA ILE A 61 3.54 -0.15 -7.17
C ILE A 61 4.48 0.66 -6.29
N ASN A 62 4.62 1.93 -6.64
CA ASN A 62 5.40 2.92 -5.91
C ASN A 62 4.47 3.66 -4.93
N LEU A 63 4.62 3.37 -3.64
CA LEU A 63 3.88 4.02 -2.57
C LEU A 63 4.60 5.29 -2.11
N ARG A 64 3.88 6.41 -2.03
CA ARG A 64 4.38 7.69 -1.53
C ARG A 64 3.36 8.32 -0.60
N PRO A 65 3.78 8.98 0.48
CA PRO A 65 2.88 9.80 1.28
C PRO A 65 2.33 10.99 0.46
N ASN A 66 1.13 11.46 0.80
CA ASN A 66 0.52 12.62 0.15
C ASN A 66 1.19 13.93 0.57
N THR A 67 1.66 14.00 1.83
CA THR A 67 2.44 15.13 2.34
C THR A 67 3.90 14.99 1.93
N PHE A 68 4.55 16.10 1.56
CA PHE A 68 6.00 16.11 1.32
C PHE A 68 6.69 15.70 2.65
N PRO A 69 7.25 14.49 2.73
CA PRO A 69 8.01 14.12 3.90
C PRO A 69 9.26 15.03 3.91
N GLY A 70 9.56 15.66 5.05
CA GLY A 70 10.84 16.36 5.20
C GLY A 70 12.00 15.43 4.82
N ALA A 71 13.12 15.98 4.35
CA ALA A 71 14.25 15.17 3.84
C ALA A 71 14.60 14.01 4.81
N GLY A 72 14.50 12.76 4.34
CA GLY A 72 14.76 11.56 5.14
C GLY A 72 13.59 11.02 5.97
N ALA A 73 12.38 11.56 5.84
CA ALA A 73 11.20 10.98 6.49
C ALA A 73 10.65 9.75 5.75
N GLU A 74 10.93 9.57 4.44
CA GLU A 74 10.56 8.36 3.70
C GLU A 74 11.23 7.10 4.23
N SER A 75 12.50 7.19 4.67
CA SER A 75 13.22 6.06 5.26
C SER A 75 12.74 5.71 6.67
N ARG A 76 11.76 6.44 7.21
CA ARG A 76 11.08 6.13 8.48
C ARG A 76 9.64 5.68 8.25
N LEU A 77 9.21 5.54 7.00
CA LEU A 77 7.88 5.05 6.66
C LEU A 77 7.96 3.56 6.34
N SER A 78 6.98 2.84 6.86
CA SER A 78 6.75 1.43 6.53
C SER A 78 5.36 1.29 5.91
N ALA A 79 5.26 0.46 4.89
CA ALA A 79 4.00 0.11 4.26
C ALA A 79 3.56 -1.26 4.76
N CYS A 80 2.37 -1.33 5.34
CA CYS A 80 1.71 -2.58 5.72
C CYS A 80 0.69 -2.96 4.65
N VAL A 81 0.79 -4.19 4.16
CA VAL A 81 -0.10 -4.75 3.14
C VAL A 81 -1.01 -5.78 3.79
N LYS A 82 -2.32 -5.59 3.63
CA LYS A 82 -3.37 -6.47 4.11
C LYS A 82 -4.15 -7.05 2.93
N PRO A 83 -4.00 -8.34 2.62
CA PRO A 83 -4.75 -8.99 1.56
C PRO A 83 -6.24 -9.04 1.90
N ARG A 84 -7.09 -8.90 0.88
CA ARG A 84 -8.52 -9.17 1.01
C ARG A 84 -8.76 -10.67 1.01
N ALA A 85 -9.85 -11.11 1.65
CA ALA A 85 -10.19 -12.54 1.79
C ALA A 85 -10.38 -13.26 0.45
N ASP A 86 -10.72 -12.54 -0.62
CA ASP A 86 -10.91 -13.04 -1.97
C ASP A 86 -9.67 -12.87 -2.88
N SER A 87 -8.58 -12.33 -2.34
CA SER A 87 -7.33 -12.11 -3.10
C SER A 87 -6.68 -13.42 -3.49
N ARG A 88 -6.46 -13.61 -4.79
CA ARG A 88 -5.75 -14.76 -5.35
C ARG A 88 -5.19 -14.46 -6.74
N GLY A 89 -4.26 -15.30 -7.19
CA GLY A 89 -3.72 -15.26 -8.55
C GLY A 89 -2.53 -14.33 -8.74
N ALA A 90 -1.92 -13.87 -7.64
CA ALA A 90 -0.65 -13.17 -7.68
C ALA A 90 0.11 -13.34 -6.36
N SER A 91 1.44 -13.27 -6.43
CA SER A 91 2.33 -13.17 -5.27
C SER A 91 2.87 -11.75 -5.14
N VAL A 92 3.06 -11.29 -3.91
CA VAL A 92 3.53 -9.92 -3.62
C VAL A 92 4.97 -9.98 -3.12
N PHE A 93 5.81 -9.13 -3.70
CA PHE A 93 7.23 -8.99 -3.43
C PHE A 93 7.58 -7.53 -3.12
N VAL A 94 8.75 -7.31 -2.54
CA VAL A 94 9.41 -6.01 -2.46
C VAL A 94 10.58 -6.04 -3.43
N GLU A 95 10.63 -5.11 -4.38
CA GLU A 95 11.68 -4.99 -5.38
C GLU A 95 12.56 -3.77 -5.11
N ARG A 96 13.89 -3.98 -5.15
CA ARG A 96 14.88 -2.90 -5.10
C ARG A 96 16.10 -3.24 -5.95
N ALA A 97 16.38 -2.38 -6.91
CA ALA A 97 17.55 -2.48 -7.80
C ALA A 97 17.67 -3.87 -8.47
N GLY A 98 16.55 -4.46 -8.86
CA GLY A 98 16.44 -5.77 -9.50
C GLY A 98 16.37 -6.97 -8.54
N VAL A 99 16.48 -6.75 -7.23
CA VAL A 99 16.36 -7.82 -6.22
C VAL A 99 14.93 -7.87 -5.70
N MET A 100 14.30 -9.04 -5.80
CA MET A 100 12.93 -9.29 -5.33
C MET A 100 12.92 -10.13 -4.05
N ARG A 101 12.32 -9.61 -2.98
CA ARG A 101 12.08 -10.31 -1.72
C ARG A 101 10.59 -10.62 -1.57
N MET A 102 10.22 -11.88 -1.32
CA MET A 102 8.82 -12.23 -1.11
C MET A 102 8.27 -11.54 0.14
N LEU A 103 7.12 -10.88 -0.02
CA LEU A 103 6.39 -10.23 1.07
C LEU A 103 5.18 -11.06 1.49
N LEU A 104 4.38 -11.50 0.50
CA LEU A 104 3.20 -12.34 0.72
C LEU A 104 3.10 -13.42 -0.36
N SER A 105 3.11 -14.68 0.06
CA SER A 105 2.76 -15.82 -0.79
C SER A 105 1.23 -15.95 -0.93
N GLU A 106 0.74 -16.72 -1.91
CA GLU A 106 -0.70 -16.96 -2.07
C GLU A 106 -1.34 -17.62 -0.83
N GLU A 107 -0.59 -18.50 -0.14
CA GLU A 107 -1.06 -19.13 1.10
C GLU A 107 -1.23 -18.10 2.24
N GLU A 108 -0.27 -17.19 2.39
CA GLU A 108 -0.36 -16.13 3.40
C GLU A 108 -1.44 -15.11 3.08
N GLN A 109 -1.69 -14.84 1.80
CA GLN A 109 -2.81 -14.01 1.37
C GLN A 109 -4.15 -14.66 1.70
N THR A 110 -4.29 -15.96 1.46
CA THR A 110 -5.50 -16.73 1.81
C THR A 110 -5.72 -16.77 3.32
N ALA A 111 -4.64 -16.82 4.09
CA ALA A 111 -4.68 -16.72 5.56
C ALA A 111 -4.94 -15.29 6.08
N GLY A 112 -5.05 -14.28 5.20
CA GLY A 112 -5.29 -12.90 5.59
C GLY A 112 -4.14 -12.26 6.37
N ARG A 113 -2.90 -12.75 6.21
CA ARG A 113 -1.75 -12.26 6.97
C ARG A 113 -1.37 -10.85 6.51
N VAL A 114 -1.16 -9.97 7.47
CA VAL A 114 -0.64 -8.63 7.23
C VAL A 114 0.88 -8.66 7.30
N ARG A 115 1.55 -8.06 6.30
CA ARG A 115 3.01 -7.96 6.26
C ARG A 115 3.40 -6.51 6.00
N CYS A 116 4.40 -6.05 6.73
CA CYS A 116 4.92 -4.70 6.59
C CYS A 116 6.37 -4.74 6.11
N PHE A 117 6.76 -3.73 5.35
CA PHE A 117 8.13 -3.51 4.89
C PHE A 117 8.43 -2.01 4.94
N SER A 118 9.69 -1.64 5.05
CA SER A 118 10.08 -0.23 5.08
C SER A 118 10.25 0.32 3.65
N LEU A 119 9.85 1.57 3.39
CA LEU A 119 9.88 2.15 2.04
C LEU A 119 11.30 2.32 1.48
N ASP A 120 12.33 2.27 2.32
CA ASP A 120 13.74 2.21 1.92
C ASP A 120 14.15 0.84 1.35
N GLU A 121 13.40 -0.22 1.69
CA GLU A 121 13.60 -1.58 1.17
C GLU A 121 13.19 -1.74 -0.29
N GLY A 122 12.34 -0.85 -0.83
CA GLY A 122 11.94 -0.91 -2.24
C GLY A 122 10.48 -0.57 -2.53
N ALA A 123 10.06 -0.89 -3.76
CA ALA A 123 8.68 -0.77 -4.21
C ALA A 123 7.96 -2.12 -4.11
N LEU A 124 6.62 -2.11 -4.09
CA LEU A 124 5.85 -3.35 -4.16
C LEU A 124 5.90 -3.90 -5.59
N PHE A 125 6.18 -5.18 -5.73
CA PHE A 125 6.14 -5.90 -7.01
C PHE A 125 5.12 -7.02 -6.90
N VAL A 126 4.05 -6.94 -7.69
CA VAL A 126 2.96 -7.91 -7.67
C VAL A 126 3.03 -8.71 -8.95
N GLN A 127 3.30 -10.00 -8.83
CA GLN A 127 3.49 -10.90 -9.96
C GLN A 127 2.29 -11.84 -10.08
N ALA A 128 1.66 -11.86 -11.26
CA ALA A 128 0.60 -12.81 -11.55
C ALA A 128 1.13 -14.26 -11.49
N ALA A 129 0.35 -15.14 -10.84
CA ALA A 129 0.63 -16.57 -10.86
C ALA A 129 0.42 -17.14 -12.27
N ALA A 130 1.17 -18.18 -12.62
CA ALA A 130 1.01 -18.84 -13.91
C ALA A 130 -0.43 -19.33 -14.08
N GLN A 131 -1.12 -18.83 -15.11
CA GLN A 131 -2.52 -19.11 -15.32
C GLN A 131 -2.69 -20.50 -15.95
N SER A 132 -3.22 -21.45 -15.18
CA SER A 132 -3.58 -22.80 -15.66
C SER A 132 -5.06 -22.93 -16.04
N ASP A 133 -5.89 -21.97 -15.64
CA ASP A 133 -7.35 -21.99 -15.73
C ASP A 133 -7.93 -20.67 -16.23
N ILE A 134 -9.10 -20.73 -16.89
CA ILE A 134 -9.84 -19.57 -17.43
C ILE A 134 -10.71 -18.91 -16.34
N GLY A 135 -10.52 -19.29 -15.06
CA GLY A 135 -11.31 -18.79 -13.94
C GLY A 135 -11.05 -17.32 -13.65
N ARG A 136 -12.07 -16.60 -13.17
CA ARG A 136 -11.92 -15.22 -12.67
C ARG A 136 -11.02 -15.23 -11.42
N ARG A 137 -9.88 -14.55 -11.54
CA ARG A 137 -8.92 -14.29 -10.46
C ARG A 137 -8.84 -12.78 -10.21
N VAL A 138 -8.79 -12.42 -8.94
CA VAL A 138 -8.73 -11.04 -8.48
C VAL A 138 -7.65 -10.97 -7.42
N THR A 139 -6.63 -10.16 -7.65
CA THR A 139 -5.64 -9.84 -6.62
C THR A 139 -6.06 -8.54 -5.97
N ALA A 140 -6.34 -8.56 -4.68
CA ALA A 140 -6.80 -7.36 -4.01
C ALA A 140 -6.23 -7.24 -2.59
N PHE A 141 -5.70 -6.06 -2.26
CA PHE A 141 -5.16 -5.78 -0.94
C PHE A 141 -5.34 -4.32 -0.58
N GLN A 142 -5.40 -4.07 0.73
CA GLN A 142 -5.28 -2.75 1.33
C GLN A 142 -3.81 -2.49 1.67
N TYR A 143 -3.38 -1.24 1.57
CA TYR A 143 -2.08 -0.79 2.03
C TYR A 143 -2.25 0.41 2.95
N GLU A 144 -1.37 0.51 3.93
CA GLU A 144 -1.30 1.64 4.86
C GLU A 144 0.17 2.00 5.11
N LEU A 145 0.48 3.29 4.99
CA LEU A 145 1.78 3.87 5.31
C LEU A 145 1.79 4.33 6.76
N ILE A 146 2.52 3.60 7.58
CA ILE A 146 2.77 3.93 8.97
C ILE A 146 4.16 4.53 9.12
N ARG A 147 4.35 5.41 10.11
CA ARG A 147 5.72 5.75 10.54
C ARG A 147 6.25 4.57 11.33
N GLY A 148 7.34 3.98 10.85
CA GLY A 148 8.10 3.01 11.60
C GLY A 148 8.68 3.69 12.83
N GLU A 149 8.05 3.51 13.98
CA GLU A 149 8.85 3.34 15.19
C GLU A 149 9.76 2.14 14.91
N ARG A 150 11.08 2.34 15.06
CA ARG A 150 12.00 1.20 15.10
C ARG A 150 11.36 0.17 16.02
N ALA A 151 11.11 -1.03 15.50
CA ALA A 151 10.67 -2.15 16.33
C ALA A 151 11.61 -2.21 17.54
N THR A 152 11.12 -1.74 18.69
CA THR A 152 11.85 -1.83 19.94
C THR A 152 12.00 -3.31 20.23
N ALA A 153 13.18 -3.69 20.66
CA ALA A 153 13.59 -5.06 20.96
C ALA A 153 12.54 -5.83 21.80
N PRO A 154 12.49 -7.18 21.70
CA PRO A 154 11.57 -7.98 22.50
C PRO A 154 11.95 -7.87 23.98
N GLY A 155 11.18 -7.10 24.74
CA GLY A 155 11.44 -6.89 26.16
C GLY A 155 10.47 -5.97 26.91
N GLU A 156 9.51 -5.33 26.25
CA GLU A 156 8.55 -4.46 26.93
C GLU A 156 7.13 -5.04 26.87
N THR A 157 6.70 -5.47 28.05
CA THR A 157 5.34 -5.85 28.41
C THR A 157 4.33 -4.81 27.92
N PRO A 158 3.20 -5.19 27.29
CA PRO A 158 2.15 -4.24 26.95
C PRO A 158 1.48 -3.74 28.24
N SER A 159 1.76 -2.49 28.63
CA SER A 159 0.94 -1.76 29.60
C SER A 159 -0.27 -1.15 28.87
N PRO A 160 -1.50 -1.45 29.29
CA PRO A 160 -2.70 -1.01 28.59
C PRO A 160 -3.18 0.33 29.16
N THR A 161 -2.49 1.43 28.88
CA THR A 161 -3.08 2.77 29.02
C THR A 161 -2.36 3.77 28.12
N ASP A 162 -3.15 4.33 27.21
CA ASP A 162 -2.94 5.50 26.35
C ASP A 162 -2.08 5.35 25.09
N PRO A 163 -2.67 4.88 23.96
CA PRO A 163 -2.14 5.21 22.64
C PRO A 163 -2.18 6.73 22.43
N CYS A 164 -1.23 7.26 21.65
CA CYS A 164 -1.13 8.67 21.27
C CYS A 164 -2.51 9.26 20.91
N ARG A 165 -3.03 10.07 21.83
CA ARG A 165 -4.31 10.76 21.66
C ARG A 165 -4.11 11.94 20.71
N PRO A 166 -5.01 12.17 19.73
CA PRO A 166 -4.98 13.38 18.93
C PRO A 166 -5.20 14.62 19.81
N CYS A 167 -4.40 15.66 19.58
CA CYS A 167 -4.46 16.93 20.30
C CYS A 167 -5.86 17.55 20.21
N THR A 168 -6.31 18.22 21.26
CA THR A 168 -7.58 18.96 21.23
C THR A 168 -7.42 20.27 20.46
N ASP A 169 -8.52 20.82 19.95
CA ASP A 169 -8.50 22.11 19.24
C ASP A 169 -7.85 23.21 20.10
N ASP A 170 -8.05 23.20 21.42
CA ASP A 170 -7.40 24.15 22.33
C ASP A 170 -5.87 24.03 22.35
N GLU A 171 -5.34 22.80 22.31
CA GLU A 171 -3.89 22.54 22.23
C GLU A 171 -3.33 22.97 20.87
N ILE A 172 -4.12 22.81 19.81
CA ILE A 172 -3.76 23.23 18.45
C ILE A 172 -3.78 24.76 18.36
N LEU A 173 -4.82 25.43 18.86
CA LEU A 173 -4.90 26.90 18.87
C LEU A 173 -3.81 27.52 19.74
N LEU A 174 -3.49 26.91 20.88
CA LEU A 174 -2.38 27.36 21.73
C LEU A 174 -1.03 27.20 21.04
N ALA A 175 -0.82 26.11 20.29
CA ALA A 175 0.38 25.91 19.50
C ALA A 175 0.51 26.91 18.34
N VAL A 176 -0.60 27.30 17.70
CA VAL A 176 -0.61 28.35 16.66
C VAL A 176 -0.28 29.72 17.28
N CYS A 177 -0.87 30.05 18.42
CA CYS A 177 -0.68 31.35 19.07
C CYS A 177 0.70 31.53 19.74
N THR A 178 1.38 30.43 20.09
CA THR A 178 2.73 30.46 20.68
C THR A 178 3.84 30.22 19.64
N SER A 179 3.46 29.91 18.41
CA SER A 179 4.36 29.86 17.27
C SER A 179 4.61 31.28 16.78
N ASP A 180 5.77 31.85 17.13
CA ASP A 180 6.25 33.12 16.58
C ASP A 180 6.53 32.96 15.07
N PHE A 181 5.65 33.54 14.24
CA PHE A 181 5.75 33.69 12.79
C PHE A 181 5.19 35.05 12.35
#